data_AF-A0A3M1SE96-F1
#
_entry.id   AF-A0A3M1SE96-F1
#
_cell.length_a   1.000
_cell.length_b   1.000
_cell.length_c   1.000
_cell.angle_alpha   90.00
_cell.angle_beta   90.00
_cell.angle_gamma   90.00
#
_symmetry.space_group_name_H-M   'P 1'
#
loop_
_entity.id
_entity.type
_entity.pdbx_description
1 polymer ?
#
loop_
_entity_poly.entity_id
_entity_poly.type
_entity_poly.pdbx_seq_one_letter_code
_entity_poly.pdbx_strand_id
1 'polypeptide(L)'
;MTKKRSRYRGGLVAFVGAIVLVGLAGRAVVAQSTADRAIWHSDVVFMYDNPDRYAEYGCTVLGWAGRADAEHIRRAHEAGVRLFTTSVGFLTEFRRVIDFTPDFMDAACRNFAGEPFIVPWLWDHKYKGQPAWWWCTNSPVYRRYLYSRLDDVAASGADGLHIDDYAGTSAAVTWRSACFCRYCMAGFRKYLKENASQEKLKSLGIDDLDSFDYRQFLIDRGVTPDDYRRKRGSLPLADEFLDFQVKANVAFVAAYHREACRRAGRKLTLSVNSGLGAPMRLAVAPYLSYFCCEIPHNAADLSFPRHPIYIYKLADALGKPVAATASGQDWALINAENRTALVRSWTALSYAMGHNFMAPQRQWCYTPEKGTHWYDGPTDEYAYVYRFVREHATLLDGYEAAASVAVVYGSEANRKGKGRIEPICIELAQRNVPFDVVIAGDDWLPDQRLSREIVARYEAVIVPDGLVLDSAQQAVLDALGEKVVSWSDRDRLFTQLSSPIQIVG
;
A
#
# COMPACT_ATOMS: atom_id res chain seq x y z
N MET A 1 -0.01 66.73 61.25
CA MET A 1 0.86 65.62 60.83
C MET A 1 0.51 65.25 59.39
N THR A 2 1.48 65.46 58.48
CA THR A 2 1.74 64.75 57.19
C THR A 2 0.54 64.18 56.39
N LYS A 3 0.19 64.75 55.22
CA LYS A 3 0.71 64.43 53.85
C LYS A 3 0.56 62.93 53.52
N LYS A 4 0.05 62.41 52.39
CA LYS A 4 0.05 62.79 50.96
C LYS A 4 -0.52 61.55 50.22
N ARG A 5 -1.36 61.62 49.17
CA ARG A 5 -1.07 61.50 47.71
C ARG A 5 -2.33 60.87 47.08
N SER A 6 -2.74 61.03 45.83
CA SER A 6 -2.39 61.87 44.68
C SER A 6 -3.38 61.45 43.58
N ARG A 7 -4.07 62.39 42.94
CA ARG A 7 -4.75 62.17 41.66
C ARG A 7 -3.71 61.91 40.56
N TYR A 8 -4.02 61.10 39.56
CA TYR A 8 -3.67 61.39 38.16
C TYR A 8 -4.65 60.71 37.20
N ARG A 9 -5.21 61.54 36.31
CA ARG A 9 -5.95 61.20 35.09
C ARG A 9 -4.94 61.11 33.93
N GLY A 10 -5.27 60.30 32.92
CA GLY A 10 -4.64 60.32 31.59
C GLY A 10 -4.41 58.89 31.11
N GLY A 11 -4.69 58.50 29.88
CA GLY A 11 -5.28 59.14 28.71
C GLY A 11 -5.49 58.00 27.72
N LEU A 12 -6.66 57.92 27.10
CA LEU A 12 -6.97 56.91 26.09
C LEU A 12 -6.23 57.32 24.80
N VAL A 13 -5.08 56.70 24.53
CA VAL A 13 -4.42 56.80 23.23
C VAL A 13 -5.03 55.72 22.33
N ALA A 14 -5.87 56.15 21.39
CA ALA A 14 -6.33 55.33 20.30
C ALA A 14 -5.15 55.04 19.35
N PHE A 15 -4.64 53.82 19.38
CA PHE A 15 -3.72 53.34 18.36
C PHE A 15 -4.55 52.74 17.22
N VAL A 16 -4.82 53.56 16.19
CA VAL A 16 -5.37 53.08 14.92
C VAL A 16 -4.22 52.42 14.16
N GLY A 17 -4.02 51.13 14.41
CA GLY A 17 -3.18 50.28 13.56
C GLY A 17 -4.02 49.79 12.39
N ALA A 18 -3.80 50.36 11.21
CA ALA A 18 -4.38 49.91 9.96
C ALA A 18 -3.96 48.45 9.69
N ILE A 19 -4.90 47.51 9.81
CA ILE A 19 -4.73 46.16 9.27
C ILE A 19 -4.89 46.28 7.75
N VAL A 20 -3.77 46.24 7.05
CA VAL A 20 -3.74 45.96 5.62
C VAL A 20 -4.18 44.51 5.45
N LEU A 21 -5.46 44.31 5.18
CA LEU A 21 -6.02 43.04 4.70
C LEU A 21 -5.46 42.80 3.28
N VAL A 22 -4.28 42.20 3.19
CA VAL A 22 -3.88 41.50 1.97
C VAL A 22 -4.78 40.28 1.86
N GLY A 23 -5.70 40.33 0.90
CA GLY A 23 -6.62 39.25 0.60
C GLY A 23 -5.87 38.02 0.12
N LEU A 24 -5.55 37.12 1.05
CA LEU A 24 -5.33 35.71 0.75
C LEU A 24 -6.70 35.07 0.61
N ALA A 25 -7.14 34.89 -0.63
CA ALA A 25 -8.27 34.04 -0.95
C ALA A 25 -7.94 32.62 -0.45
N GLY A 26 -8.45 32.29 0.73
CA GLY A 26 -8.35 30.96 1.32
C GLY A 26 -9.01 29.96 0.39
N ARG A 27 -8.20 29.20 -0.34
CA ARG A 27 -8.66 27.99 -1.02
C ARG A 27 -9.05 27.00 0.07
N ALA A 28 -10.32 26.64 0.12
CA ALA A 28 -10.78 25.53 0.94
C ALA A 28 -10.12 24.25 0.41
N VAL A 29 -9.00 23.88 1.02
CA VAL A 29 -8.53 22.50 1.01
C VAL A 29 -9.63 21.71 1.71
N VAL A 30 -10.20 20.71 1.05
CA VAL A 30 -10.96 19.67 1.75
C VAL A 30 -9.93 18.92 2.58
N ALA A 31 -9.61 19.46 3.76
CA ALA A 31 -8.77 18.82 4.73
C ALA A 31 -9.52 17.57 5.17
N GLN A 32 -9.02 16.40 4.79
CA GLN A 32 -9.41 15.18 5.46
C GLN A 32 -8.98 15.37 6.92
N SER A 33 -9.93 15.28 7.86
CA SER A 33 -9.60 15.53 9.26
C SER A 33 -8.53 14.54 9.70
N THR A 34 -7.49 15.00 10.39
CA THR A 34 -6.46 14.09 10.94
C THR A 34 -7.04 13.12 11.96
N ALA A 35 -8.24 13.39 12.47
CA ALA A 35 -9.01 12.49 13.32
C ALA A 35 -9.46 11.20 12.61
N ASP A 36 -9.45 11.15 11.26
CA ASP A 36 -9.86 9.98 10.49
C ASP A 36 -8.68 9.09 10.01
N ARG A 37 -7.42 9.52 10.20
CA ARG A 37 -6.24 8.73 9.81
C ARG A 37 -5.99 7.61 10.83
N ALA A 38 -5.85 6.38 10.34
CA ALA A 38 -5.51 5.23 11.19
C ALA A 38 -4.10 5.35 11.82
N ILE A 39 -3.17 5.89 11.05
CA ILE A 39 -1.79 6.19 11.47
C ILE A 39 -1.53 7.69 11.24
N TRP A 40 -0.96 8.33 12.25
CA TRP A 40 -0.60 9.75 12.26
C TRP A 40 0.80 9.94 11.68
N HIS A 41 1.09 11.15 11.19
CA HIS A 41 2.39 11.47 10.62
C HIS A 41 3.51 11.30 11.66
N SER A 42 3.21 11.59 12.93
CA SER A 42 4.16 11.44 14.04
C SER A 42 4.21 10.03 14.63
N ASP A 43 3.44 9.05 14.16
CA ASP A 43 3.50 7.70 14.72
C ASP A 43 4.85 7.01 14.43
N VAL A 44 5.30 6.22 15.40
CA VAL A 44 6.45 5.33 15.27
C VAL A 44 5.93 3.91 15.18
N VAL A 45 6.14 3.29 14.02
CA VAL A 45 5.60 1.98 13.68
C VAL A 45 6.66 0.91 13.86
N PHE A 46 6.33 -0.18 14.55
CA PHE A 46 7.14 -1.38 14.63
C PHE A 46 6.59 -2.44 13.67
N MET A 47 7.48 -3.14 12.97
CA MET A 47 7.12 -4.29 12.14
C MET A 47 6.81 -5.51 13.03
N TYR A 48 7.78 -5.87 13.86
CA TYR A 48 7.69 -6.93 14.86
C TYR A 48 7.62 -6.36 16.26
N ASP A 49 6.95 -7.09 17.12
CA ASP A 49 6.77 -6.72 18.50
C ASP A 49 8.09 -6.79 19.29
N ASN A 50 8.40 -5.73 20.03
CA ASN A 50 9.56 -5.66 20.92
C ASN A 50 9.30 -4.66 22.07
N PRO A 51 8.64 -5.11 23.16
CA PRO A 51 8.24 -4.24 24.26
C PRO A 51 9.41 -3.51 24.94
N ASP A 52 10.57 -4.16 25.03
CA ASP A 52 11.77 -3.59 25.65
C ASP A 52 12.28 -2.35 24.90
N ARG A 53 11.90 -2.18 23.63
CA ARG A 53 12.30 -1.07 22.77
C ARG A 53 11.23 -0.01 22.58
N TYR A 54 10.02 -0.21 23.11
CA TYR A 54 8.91 0.72 22.91
C TYR A 54 9.24 2.13 23.41
N ALA A 55 9.72 2.24 24.65
CA ALA A 55 10.05 3.54 25.24
C ALA A 55 11.25 4.20 24.55
N GLU A 56 12.25 3.43 24.13
CA GLU A 56 13.47 3.97 23.52
C GLU A 56 13.19 4.68 22.19
N TYR A 57 12.30 4.11 21.39
CA TYR A 57 11.89 4.62 20.07
C TYR A 57 10.63 5.51 20.13
N GLY A 58 9.85 5.43 21.20
CA GLY A 58 8.52 6.05 21.28
C GLY A 58 7.46 5.34 20.42
N CYS A 59 7.49 4.00 20.43
CA CYS A 59 6.55 3.16 19.67
C CYS A 59 5.10 3.50 20.00
N THR A 60 4.29 3.70 18.97
CA THR A 60 2.85 4.01 19.09
C THR A 60 2.00 3.04 18.27
N VAL A 61 2.60 2.33 17.32
CA VAL A 61 1.89 1.41 16.42
C VAL A 61 2.67 0.12 16.25
N LEU A 62 2.01 -1.03 16.45
CA LEU A 62 2.48 -2.31 15.96
C LEU A 62 1.74 -2.68 14.68
N GLY A 63 2.44 -2.63 13.54
CA GLY A 63 1.80 -2.55 12.23
C GLY A 63 1.65 -3.86 11.45
N TRP A 64 2.53 -4.84 11.65
CA TRP A 64 2.61 -6.03 10.79
C TRP A 64 2.44 -7.35 11.53
N ALA A 65 3.33 -7.66 12.47
CA ALA A 65 3.51 -9.03 12.99
C ALA A 65 3.05 -9.22 14.45
N GLY A 66 2.01 -8.50 14.88
CA GLY A 66 1.47 -8.66 16.23
C GLY A 66 0.76 -10.00 16.45
N ARG A 67 0.91 -10.53 17.66
CA ARG A 67 0.26 -11.77 18.10
C ARG A 67 -1.09 -11.45 18.74
N ALA A 68 -2.10 -12.27 18.41
CA ALA A 68 -3.40 -12.24 19.07
C ALA A 68 -3.28 -12.82 20.50
N ASP A 69 -2.95 -11.95 21.46
CA ASP A 69 -2.80 -12.28 22.88
C ASP A 69 -3.30 -11.08 23.71
N ALA A 70 -4.42 -11.26 24.41
CA ALA A 70 -5.14 -10.17 25.06
C ALA A 70 -4.34 -9.49 26.18
N GLU A 71 -3.63 -10.28 26.99
CA GLU A 71 -2.83 -9.74 28.08
C GLU A 71 -1.62 -8.98 27.55
N HIS A 72 -1.01 -9.51 26.50
CA HIS A 72 0.10 -8.86 25.85
C HIS A 72 -0.28 -7.54 25.19
N ILE A 73 -1.41 -7.50 24.48
CA ILE A 73 -1.95 -6.28 23.86
C ILE A 73 -2.27 -5.22 24.91
N ARG A 74 -2.89 -5.62 26.03
CA ARG A 74 -3.16 -4.71 27.16
C ARG A 74 -1.89 -4.07 27.69
N ARG A 75 -0.82 -4.85 27.88
CA ARG A 75 0.49 -4.31 28.32
C ARG A 75 1.12 -3.38 27.27
N ALA A 76 0.94 -3.67 25.99
CA ALA A 76 1.40 -2.77 24.93
C ALA A 76 0.65 -1.43 24.97
N HIS A 77 -0.66 -1.45 25.20
CA HIS A 77 -1.46 -0.24 25.42
C HIS A 77 -1.01 0.56 26.64
N GLU A 78 -0.74 -0.11 27.76
CA GLU A 78 -0.17 0.52 28.98
C GLU A 78 1.21 1.15 28.73
N ALA A 79 1.98 0.61 27.80
CA ALA A 79 3.28 1.15 27.36
C ALA A 79 3.17 2.26 26.30
N GLY A 80 1.96 2.66 25.89
CA GLY A 80 1.73 3.77 24.96
C GLY A 80 1.53 3.36 23.48
N VAL A 81 1.49 2.06 23.16
CA VAL A 81 1.09 1.60 21.83
C VAL A 81 -0.41 1.81 21.69
N ARG A 82 -0.84 2.70 20.79
CA ARG A 82 -2.26 3.04 20.61
C ARG A 82 -2.97 2.20 19.56
N LEU A 83 -2.21 1.59 18.65
CA LEU A 83 -2.74 0.75 17.59
C LEU A 83 -1.91 -0.53 17.50
N PHE A 84 -2.49 -1.62 17.96
CA PHE A 84 -1.88 -2.94 17.91
C PHE A 84 -2.62 -3.81 16.90
N THR A 85 -1.94 -4.15 15.80
CA THR A 85 -2.51 -5.05 14.79
C THR A 85 -2.08 -6.48 14.98
N THR A 86 -3.02 -7.41 14.79
CA THR A 86 -2.71 -8.85 14.73
C THR A 86 -2.60 -9.31 13.30
N SER A 87 -1.62 -10.18 13.03
CA SER A 87 -1.34 -10.68 11.69
C SER A 87 -2.02 -12.01 11.37
N VAL A 88 -2.56 -12.13 10.16
CA VAL A 88 -2.98 -13.41 9.57
C VAL A 88 -2.40 -13.52 8.16
N GLY A 89 -1.71 -14.63 7.87
CA GLY A 89 -1.19 -14.88 6.52
C GLY A 89 -2.29 -15.36 5.58
N PHE A 90 -2.40 -14.78 4.38
CA PHE A 90 -3.31 -15.28 3.35
C PHE A 90 -2.67 -16.30 2.44
N LEU A 91 -1.34 -16.41 2.42
CA LEU A 91 -0.62 -17.34 1.55
C LEU A 91 0.23 -18.34 2.34
N THR A 92 0.83 -17.86 3.43
CA THR A 92 1.95 -18.49 4.14
C THR A 92 1.56 -19.16 5.45
N GLU A 93 0.26 -19.32 5.74
CA GLU A 93 -0.23 -20.05 6.93
C GLU A 93 0.13 -21.54 6.84
N PHE A 94 1.36 -21.88 7.21
CA PHE A 94 1.96 -23.16 6.86
C PHE A 94 1.47 -24.30 7.76
N ARG A 95 2.05 -24.41 8.97
CA ARG A 95 1.85 -25.55 9.88
C ARG A 95 0.39 -25.67 10.33
N ARG A 96 -0.24 -24.53 10.58
CA ARG A 96 -1.59 -24.45 11.12
C ARG A 96 -2.66 -24.99 10.18
N VAL A 97 -2.50 -24.84 8.86
CA VAL A 97 -3.44 -25.44 7.89
C VAL A 97 -3.31 -26.96 7.87
N ILE A 98 -2.09 -27.48 7.96
CA ILE A 98 -1.82 -28.93 8.03
C ILE A 98 -2.43 -29.54 9.30
N ASP A 99 -2.38 -28.83 10.42
CA ASP A 99 -2.98 -29.28 11.68
C ASP A 99 -4.51 -29.13 11.71
N PHE A 100 -5.07 -28.21 10.93
CA PHE A 100 -6.50 -27.90 10.95
C PHE A 100 -7.37 -28.99 10.32
N THR A 101 -6.88 -29.69 9.30
CA THR A 101 -7.66 -30.70 8.58
C THR A 101 -6.77 -31.73 7.89
N PRO A 102 -7.13 -33.04 7.89
CA PRO A 102 -6.41 -34.04 7.10
C PRO A 102 -6.51 -33.80 5.59
N ASP A 103 -7.54 -33.07 5.13
CA ASP A 103 -7.78 -32.74 3.72
C ASP A 103 -7.05 -31.46 3.27
N PHE A 104 -5.99 -31.04 3.97
CA PHE A 104 -5.31 -29.76 3.71
C PHE A 104 -4.81 -29.64 2.27
N MET A 105 -4.49 -30.75 1.59
CA MET A 105 -4.04 -30.70 0.20
C MET A 105 -5.09 -30.16 -0.77
N ASP A 106 -6.36 -30.14 -0.39
CA ASP A 106 -7.44 -29.54 -1.15
C ASP A 106 -7.47 -27.99 -1.06
N ALA A 107 -6.74 -27.43 -0.10
CA ALA A 107 -6.47 -26.00 0.01
C ALA A 107 -5.32 -25.53 -0.89
N ALA A 108 -4.46 -26.43 -1.39
CA ALA A 108 -3.27 -26.04 -2.13
C ALA A 108 -3.59 -25.48 -3.53
N CYS A 109 -2.85 -24.43 -3.92
CA CYS A 109 -2.84 -23.96 -5.30
C CYS A 109 -2.31 -25.06 -6.24
N ARG A 110 -2.79 -25.04 -7.49
CA ARG A 110 -2.34 -25.96 -8.55
C ARG A 110 -1.72 -25.19 -9.72
N ASN A 111 -0.55 -25.63 -10.16
CA ASN A 111 0.10 -25.08 -11.36
C ASN A 111 -0.65 -25.51 -12.65
N PHE A 112 -0.15 -25.10 -13.81
CA PHE A 112 -0.71 -25.52 -15.11
C PHE A 112 -0.66 -27.03 -15.35
N ALA A 113 0.26 -27.78 -14.73
CA ALA A 113 0.28 -29.25 -14.78
C ALA A 113 -0.77 -29.90 -13.87
N GLY A 114 -1.43 -29.14 -12.99
CA GLY A 114 -2.39 -29.65 -12.02
C GLY A 114 -1.75 -30.08 -10.68
N GLU A 115 -0.48 -29.76 -10.46
CA GLU A 115 0.31 -30.18 -9.30
C GLU A 115 0.36 -29.08 -8.23
N PRO A 116 0.42 -29.42 -6.93
CA PRO A 116 0.77 -28.46 -5.88
C PRO A 116 2.16 -27.90 -6.06
N PHE A 117 2.39 -26.69 -5.53
CA PHE A 117 3.72 -26.09 -5.46
C PHE A 117 3.93 -25.36 -4.14
N ILE A 118 5.20 -25.20 -3.78
CA ILE A 118 5.63 -24.58 -2.53
C ILE A 118 5.82 -23.07 -2.68
N VAL A 119 5.83 -22.37 -1.54
CA VAL A 119 6.23 -20.98 -1.42
C VAL A 119 7.75 -20.88 -1.65
N PRO A 120 8.23 -20.14 -2.68
CA PRO A 120 9.63 -20.19 -3.08
C PRO A 120 10.64 -19.74 -2.02
N TRP A 121 10.29 -18.76 -1.19
CA TRP A 121 11.18 -18.23 -0.13
C TRP A 121 11.09 -19.00 1.19
N LEU A 122 10.27 -20.06 1.25
CA LEU A 122 10.14 -20.98 2.38
C LEU A 122 10.49 -22.42 1.96
N TRP A 123 11.35 -22.58 0.96
CA TRP A 123 11.67 -23.87 0.34
C TRP A 123 12.31 -24.88 1.32
N ASP A 124 12.99 -24.37 2.33
CA ASP A 124 13.68 -25.09 3.39
C ASP A 124 12.78 -25.40 4.59
N HIS A 125 11.53 -24.89 4.61
CA HIS A 125 10.60 -25.11 5.70
C HIS A 125 9.83 -26.44 5.52
N LYS A 126 9.84 -27.28 6.57
CA LYS A 126 9.08 -28.53 6.64
C LYS A 126 8.31 -28.68 7.95
N TYR A 127 7.19 -29.40 7.91
CA TYR A 127 6.38 -29.76 9.08
C TYR A 127 5.60 -31.04 8.82
N LYS A 128 5.70 -32.03 9.71
CA LYS A 128 5.09 -33.37 9.56
C LYS A 128 5.34 -33.99 8.16
N GLY A 129 6.56 -33.83 7.65
CA GLY A 129 6.97 -34.31 6.31
C GLY A 129 6.44 -33.49 5.13
N GLN A 130 5.61 -32.47 5.36
CA GLN A 130 5.06 -31.59 4.33
C GLN A 130 5.92 -30.33 4.15
N PRO A 131 6.14 -29.85 2.91
CA PRO A 131 6.77 -28.57 2.65
C PRO A 131 5.78 -27.39 2.76
N ALA A 132 6.28 -26.16 2.76
CA ALA A 132 5.46 -24.94 2.78
C ALA A 132 4.67 -24.75 1.47
N TRP A 133 3.49 -25.39 1.36
CA TRP A 133 2.58 -25.26 0.23
C TRP A 133 2.04 -23.84 0.07
N TRP A 134 1.80 -23.43 -1.18
CA TRP A 134 1.07 -22.20 -1.49
C TRP A 134 -0.44 -22.45 -1.40
N TRP A 135 -1.14 -21.76 -0.50
CA TRP A 135 -2.58 -21.97 -0.28
C TRP A 135 -3.46 -21.11 -1.19
N CYS A 136 -4.61 -21.67 -1.58
CA CYS A 136 -5.59 -21.05 -2.46
C CYS A 136 -6.69 -20.36 -1.66
N THR A 137 -6.67 -19.03 -1.62
CA THR A 137 -7.75 -18.16 -1.08
C THR A 137 -9.10 -18.30 -1.78
N ASN A 138 -9.22 -19.05 -2.88
CA ASN A 138 -10.52 -19.44 -3.45
C ASN A 138 -11.02 -20.81 -2.93
N SER A 139 -10.19 -21.60 -2.25
CA SER A 139 -10.59 -22.90 -1.69
C SER A 139 -11.48 -22.71 -0.46
N PRO A 140 -12.69 -23.32 -0.42
CA PRO A 140 -13.52 -23.31 0.77
C PRO A 140 -12.84 -23.94 1.99
N VAL A 141 -11.97 -24.93 1.79
CA VAL A 141 -11.20 -25.56 2.88
C VAL A 141 -10.29 -24.54 3.55
N TYR A 142 -9.56 -23.78 2.73
CA TYR A 142 -8.65 -22.76 3.23
C TYR A 142 -9.38 -21.56 3.83
N ARG A 143 -10.50 -21.13 3.22
CA ARG A 143 -11.32 -20.06 3.79
C ARG A 143 -11.88 -20.43 5.17
N ARG A 144 -12.31 -21.67 5.39
CA ARG A 144 -12.73 -22.13 6.73
C ARG A 144 -11.60 -22.00 7.75
N TYR A 145 -10.39 -22.41 7.36
CA TYR A 145 -9.22 -22.21 8.20
C TYR A 145 -8.99 -20.73 8.51
N LEU A 146 -8.93 -19.86 7.50
CA LEU A 146 -8.72 -18.42 7.71
C LEU A 146 -9.81 -17.84 8.63
N TYR A 147 -11.09 -18.16 8.39
CA TYR A 147 -12.17 -17.71 9.26
C TYR A 147 -12.05 -18.21 10.70
N SER A 148 -11.45 -19.38 10.96
CA SER A 148 -11.18 -19.81 12.35
C SER A 148 -10.15 -18.93 13.06
N ARG A 149 -9.25 -18.26 12.32
CA ARG A 149 -8.27 -17.32 12.90
C ARG A 149 -8.93 -16.07 13.48
N LEU A 150 -10.12 -15.71 13.01
CA LEU A 150 -10.82 -14.51 13.48
C LEU A 150 -11.34 -14.63 14.91
N ASP A 151 -11.50 -15.85 15.43
CA ASP A 151 -11.92 -16.04 16.82
C ASP A 151 -10.81 -15.58 17.78
N ASP A 152 -9.55 -15.93 17.49
CA ASP A 152 -8.38 -15.42 18.22
C ASP A 152 -8.27 -13.89 18.11
N VAL A 153 -8.44 -13.35 16.90
CA VAL A 153 -8.37 -11.89 16.68
C VAL A 153 -9.43 -11.18 17.51
N ALA A 154 -10.68 -11.65 17.48
CA ALA A 154 -11.77 -11.06 18.23
C ALA A 154 -11.54 -11.14 19.75
N ALA A 155 -11.04 -12.27 20.26
CA ALA A 155 -10.76 -12.46 21.68
C ALA A 155 -9.56 -11.65 22.18
N SER A 156 -8.63 -11.27 21.29
CA SER A 156 -7.37 -10.61 21.67
C SER A 156 -7.49 -9.13 22.02
N GLY A 157 -8.59 -8.46 21.67
CA GLY A 157 -8.70 -7.02 21.90
C GLY A 157 -7.88 -6.14 20.93
N ALA A 158 -7.30 -6.70 19.86
CA ALA A 158 -6.47 -5.98 18.89
C ALA A 158 -7.19 -4.80 18.19
N ASP A 159 -6.50 -3.69 17.95
CA ASP A 159 -7.07 -2.49 17.30
C ASP A 159 -7.21 -2.64 15.79
N GLY A 160 -6.47 -3.58 15.21
CA GLY A 160 -6.45 -3.80 13.78
C GLY A 160 -6.12 -5.22 13.37
N LEU A 161 -6.41 -5.50 12.11
CA LEU A 161 -6.05 -6.71 11.40
C LEU A 161 -5.03 -6.35 10.33
N HIS A 162 -3.86 -6.99 10.39
CA HIS A 162 -2.92 -7.03 9.28
C HIS A 162 -3.11 -8.34 8.52
N ILE A 163 -3.25 -8.27 7.20
CA ILE A 163 -3.24 -9.47 6.34
C ILE A 163 -1.92 -9.53 5.60
N ASP A 164 -1.09 -10.48 6.01
CA ASP A 164 0.19 -10.78 5.39
C ASP A 164 -0.01 -11.63 4.13
N ASP A 165 0.85 -11.44 3.13
CA ASP A 165 0.72 -12.02 1.79
C ASP A 165 -0.71 -11.98 1.22
N TYR A 166 -1.37 -10.82 1.38
CA TYR A 166 -2.80 -10.64 1.11
C TYR A 166 -3.23 -11.04 -0.31
N ALA A 167 -2.31 -10.96 -1.28
CA ALA A 167 -2.58 -11.28 -2.67
C ALA A 167 -2.91 -12.77 -2.87
N GLY A 168 -2.54 -13.65 -1.93
CA GLY A 168 -3.00 -15.03 -1.87
C GLY A 168 -2.96 -15.76 -3.23
N THR A 169 -4.13 -16.11 -3.75
CA THR A 169 -4.25 -16.80 -5.06
C THR A 169 -3.93 -15.89 -6.25
N SER A 170 -4.22 -14.58 -6.19
CA SER A 170 -3.98 -13.68 -7.32
C SER A 170 -2.49 -13.48 -7.61
N ALA A 171 -1.65 -13.49 -6.56
CA ALA A 171 -0.20 -13.51 -6.74
C ALA A 171 0.29 -14.77 -7.47
N ALA A 172 -0.39 -15.91 -7.32
CA ALA A 172 -0.01 -17.14 -7.99
C ALA A 172 -0.10 -17.03 -9.53
N VAL A 173 -0.99 -16.17 -10.05
CA VAL A 173 -1.17 -15.93 -11.50
C VAL A 173 0.07 -15.33 -12.12
N THR A 174 0.68 -14.38 -11.42
CA THR A 174 1.81 -13.61 -11.93
C THR A 174 3.15 -14.22 -11.53
N TRP A 175 3.25 -14.83 -10.35
CA TRP A 175 4.52 -15.36 -9.84
C TRP A 175 4.76 -16.83 -10.20
N ARG A 176 3.68 -17.61 -10.29
CA ARG A 176 3.75 -19.09 -10.38
C ARG A 176 2.91 -19.67 -11.52
N SER A 177 2.36 -18.84 -12.40
CA SER A 177 1.52 -19.29 -13.52
C SER A 177 0.37 -20.20 -13.07
N ALA A 178 -0.33 -19.78 -12.03
CA ALA A 178 -1.32 -20.55 -11.26
C ALA A 178 -2.52 -19.65 -10.88
N CYS A 179 -3.63 -20.08 -10.31
CA CYS A 179 -3.99 -21.38 -9.80
C CYS A 179 -5.11 -22.00 -10.64
N PHE A 180 -4.87 -23.21 -11.15
CA PHE A 180 -5.82 -23.97 -11.95
C PHE A 180 -6.56 -25.05 -11.15
N CYS A 181 -6.72 -24.87 -9.84
CA CYS A 181 -7.53 -25.79 -9.05
C CYS A 181 -9.02 -25.67 -9.42
N ARG A 182 -9.80 -26.70 -9.09
CA ARG A 182 -11.23 -26.75 -9.42
C ARG A 182 -12.04 -25.56 -8.90
N TYR A 183 -11.64 -24.97 -7.77
CA TYR A 183 -12.31 -23.80 -7.20
C TYR A 183 -12.06 -22.53 -8.02
N CYS A 184 -10.83 -22.34 -8.51
CA CYS A 184 -10.51 -21.23 -9.41
C CYS A 184 -11.22 -21.38 -10.75
N MET A 185 -11.31 -22.59 -11.31
CA MET A 185 -12.04 -22.82 -12.57
C MET A 185 -13.54 -22.56 -12.40
N ALA A 186 -14.14 -23.01 -11.29
CA ALA A 186 -15.53 -22.70 -10.97
C ALA A 186 -15.80 -21.20 -10.78
N GLY A 187 -14.92 -20.51 -10.04
CA GLY A 187 -15.00 -19.06 -9.87
C GLY A 187 -14.86 -18.31 -11.19
N PHE A 188 -13.96 -18.76 -12.07
CA PHE A 188 -13.74 -18.14 -13.36
C PHE A 188 -14.92 -18.33 -14.33
N ARG A 189 -15.56 -19.51 -14.35
CA ARG A 189 -16.82 -19.72 -15.08
C ARG A 189 -17.87 -18.69 -14.67
N LYS A 190 -18.07 -18.50 -13.36
CA LYS A 190 -19.01 -17.51 -12.84
C LYS A 190 -18.64 -16.10 -13.29
N TYR A 191 -17.35 -15.75 -13.19
CA TYR A 191 -16.86 -14.45 -13.65
C TYR A 191 -17.15 -14.20 -15.14
N LEU A 192 -16.91 -15.18 -16.01
CA LEU A 192 -17.16 -15.03 -17.44
C LEU A 192 -18.64 -14.81 -17.76
N LYS A 193 -19.55 -15.49 -17.04
CA LYS A 193 -21.01 -15.29 -17.20
C LYS A 193 -21.44 -13.84 -16.91
N GLU A 194 -20.75 -13.19 -15.96
CA GLU A 194 -21.09 -11.85 -15.49
C GLU A 194 -20.37 -10.74 -16.27
N ASN A 195 -19.17 -11.01 -16.81
CA ASN A 195 -18.26 -9.96 -17.29
C ASN A 195 -17.80 -10.12 -18.74
N ALA A 196 -17.88 -11.32 -19.35
CA ALA A 196 -17.42 -11.51 -20.72
C ALA A 196 -18.55 -11.29 -21.73
N SER A 197 -18.24 -10.65 -22.87
CA SER A 197 -19.22 -10.50 -23.95
C SER A 197 -19.49 -11.83 -24.64
N GLN A 198 -20.76 -12.07 -25.00
CA GLN A 198 -21.17 -13.29 -25.69
C GLN A 198 -20.50 -13.44 -27.06
N GLU A 199 -20.27 -12.32 -27.75
CA GLU A 199 -19.54 -12.28 -29.02
C GLU A 199 -18.10 -12.77 -28.85
N LYS A 200 -17.42 -12.34 -27.78
CA LYS A 200 -16.04 -12.77 -27.51
C LYS A 200 -15.99 -14.26 -27.19
N LEU A 201 -16.87 -14.75 -26.32
CA LEU A 201 -16.93 -16.17 -25.96
C LEU A 201 -17.20 -17.05 -27.19
N LYS A 202 -18.19 -16.66 -28.02
CA LYS A 202 -18.51 -17.35 -29.27
C LYS A 202 -17.35 -17.34 -30.26
N SER A 203 -16.64 -16.21 -30.40
CA SER A 203 -15.45 -16.12 -31.27
C SER A 203 -14.31 -17.06 -30.84
N LEU A 204 -14.28 -17.42 -29.55
CA LEU A 204 -13.33 -18.37 -28.98
C LEU A 204 -13.84 -19.82 -29.01
N GLY A 205 -15.05 -20.08 -29.52
CA GLY A 205 -15.67 -21.40 -29.52
C GLY A 205 -16.06 -21.89 -28.12
N ILE A 206 -16.46 -20.97 -27.24
CA ILE A 206 -16.94 -21.27 -25.89
C ILE A 206 -18.46 -21.14 -25.89
N ASP A 207 -19.15 -22.26 -26.09
CA ASP A 207 -20.61 -22.30 -26.21
C ASP A 207 -21.31 -22.68 -24.89
N ASP A 208 -20.63 -23.41 -24.01
CA ASP A 208 -21.15 -23.83 -22.70
C ASP A 208 -20.22 -23.39 -21.56
N LEU A 209 -20.66 -22.36 -20.82
CA LEU A 209 -19.95 -21.89 -19.64
C LEU A 209 -20.19 -22.71 -18.38
N ASP A 210 -21.12 -23.68 -18.33
CA ASP A 210 -21.33 -24.53 -17.16
C ASP A 210 -20.24 -25.60 -17.01
N SER A 211 -19.83 -26.20 -18.13
CA SER A 211 -18.77 -27.20 -18.19
C SER A 211 -17.37 -26.62 -18.48
N PHE A 212 -17.26 -25.33 -18.82
CA PHE A 212 -16.01 -24.70 -19.22
C PHE A 212 -14.88 -24.83 -18.18
N ASP A 213 -13.71 -25.29 -18.62
CA ASP A 213 -12.47 -25.34 -17.84
C ASP A 213 -11.37 -24.60 -18.61
N TYR A 214 -10.89 -23.49 -18.03
CA TYR A 214 -9.90 -22.63 -18.70
C TYR A 214 -8.55 -23.32 -18.91
N ARG A 215 -8.14 -24.19 -17.99
CA ARG A 215 -6.91 -24.97 -18.13
C ARG A 215 -7.03 -25.90 -19.33
N GLN A 216 -8.13 -26.65 -19.40
CA GLN A 216 -8.38 -27.59 -20.49
C GLN A 216 -8.52 -26.87 -21.83
N PHE A 217 -9.23 -25.75 -21.86
CA PHE A 217 -9.37 -24.88 -23.03
C PHE A 217 -8.03 -24.44 -23.65
N LEU A 218 -7.03 -24.15 -22.80
CA LEU A 218 -5.68 -23.82 -23.23
C LEU A 218 -4.90 -25.06 -23.70
N ILE A 219 -5.02 -26.19 -22.99
CA ILE A 219 -4.38 -27.46 -23.37
C ILE A 219 -4.86 -27.93 -24.74
N ASP A 220 -6.17 -27.85 -25.01
CA ASP A 220 -6.77 -28.24 -26.29
C ASP A 220 -6.28 -27.37 -27.45
N ARG A 221 -5.71 -26.20 -27.15
CA ARG A 221 -5.08 -25.28 -28.11
C ARG A 221 -3.56 -25.44 -28.19
N GLY A 222 -3.02 -26.52 -27.62
CA GLY A 222 -1.60 -26.81 -27.64
C GLY A 222 -0.74 -25.94 -26.74
N VAL A 223 -1.34 -25.21 -25.78
CA VAL A 223 -0.58 -24.39 -24.83
C VAL A 223 0.14 -25.30 -23.84
N THR A 224 1.46 -25.18 -23.79
CA THR A 224 2.29 -25.88 -22.80
C THR A 224 2.46 -25.08 -21.51
N PRO A 225 2.90 -25.68 -20.39
CA PRO A 225 3.29 -24.94 -19.19
C PRO A 225 4.34 -23.84 -19.47
N ASP A 226 5.24 -24.10 -20.41
CA ASP A 226 6.28 -23.18 -20.84
C ASP A 226 5.73 -22.01 -21.64
N ASP A 227 4.77 -22.27 -22.54
CA ASP A 227 4.06 -21.21 -23.26
C ASP A 227 3.29 -20.32 -22.31
N TYR A 228 2.55 -20.89 -21.35
CA TYR A 228 1.82 -20.10 -20.36
C TYR A 228 2.76 -19.22 -19.56
N ARG A 229 3.89 -19.75 -19.06
CA ARG A 229 4.86 -18.97 -18.28
C ARG A 229 5.45 -17.80 -19.07
N ARG A 230 5.79 -17.99 -20.36
CA ARG A 230 6.49 -16.98 -21.16
C ARG A 230 5.57 -16.01 -21.89
N LYS A 231 4.34 -16.44 -22.23
CA LYS A 231 3.43 -15.73 -23.14
C LYS A 231 2.04 -15.54 -22.54
N ARG A 232 1.86 -15.65 -21.22
CA ARG A 232 0.54 -15.53 -20.54
C ARG A 232 -0.30 -14.38 -21.09
N GLY A 233 0.27 -13.18 -21.20
CA GLY A 233 -0.45 -11.97 -21.62
C GLY A 233 -0.99 -12.00 -23.05
N SER A 234 -0.55 -12.94 -23.91
CA SER A 234 -1.10 -13.11 -25.26
C SER A 234 -2.07 -14.28 -25.38
N LEU A 235 -2.32 -15.04 -24.31
CA LEU A 235 -3.23 -16.17 -24.36
C LEU A 235 -4.69 -15.71 -24.31
N PRO A 236 -5.62 -16.42 -24.96
CA PRO A 236 -7.02 -16.07 -24.87
C PRO A 236 -7.50 -16.09 -23.42
N LEU A 237 -8.35 -15.12 -23.06
CA LEU A 237 -8.90 -14.94 -21.72
C LEU A 237 -7.89 -14.71 -20.58
N ALA A 238 -6.62 -14.42 -20.88
CA ALA A 238 -5.61 -14.23 -19.85
C ALA A 238 -5.85 -12.98 -18.99
N ASP A 239 -6.36 -11.91 -19.59
CA ASP A 239 -6.72 -10.68 -18.89
C ASP A 239 -7.96 -10.90 -18.02
N GLU A 240 -8.99 -11.59 -18.53
CA GLU A 240 -10.17 -11.97 -17.75
C GLU A 240 -9.82 -12.88 -16.58
N PHE A 241 -8.91 -13.83 -16.77
CA PHE A 241 -8.50 -14.73 -15.69
C PHE A 241 -7.73 -14.00 -14.60
N LEU A 242 -6.85 -13.06 -14.98
CA LEU A 242 -6.17 -12.20 -14.02
C LEU A 242 -7.18 -11.29 -13.29
N ASP A 243 -8.09 -10.66 -14.03
CA ASP A 243 -9.12 -9.77 -13.48
C ASP A 243 -10.02 -10.48 -12.47
N PHE A 244 -10.50 -11.68 -12.81
CA PHE A 244 -11.19 -12.59 -11.90
C PHE A 244 -10.41 -12.81 -10.61
N GLN A 245 -9.14 -13.22 -10.71
CA GLN A 245 -8.34 -13.57 -9.53
C GLN A 245 -8.09 -12.36 -8.63
N VAL A 246 -7.85 -11.19 -9.22
CA VAL A 246 -7.69 -9.93 -8.48
C VAL A 246 -8.98 -9.54 -7.77
N LYS A 247 -10.10 -9.48 -8.48
CA LYS A 247 -11.41 -9.12 -7.91
C LYS A 247 -11.87 -10.13 -6.86
N ALA A 248 -11.69 -11.42 -7.10
CA ALA A 248 -12.03 -12.48 -6.14
C ALA A 248 -11.21 -12.36 -4.85
N ASN A 249 -9.91 -12.04 -4.97
CA ASN A 249 -9.03 -11.86 -3.81
C ASN A 249 -9.40 -10.59 -3.02
N VAL A 250 -9.57 -9.46 -3.70
CA VAL A 250 -9.96 -8.18 -3.06
C VAL A 250 -11.33 -8.30 -2.38
N ALA A 251 -12.30 -8.92 -3.04
CA ALA A 251 -13.62 -9.18 -2.45
C ALA A 251 -13.52 -10.08 -1.20
N PHE A 252 -12.62 -11.08 -1.21
CA PHE A 252 -12.40 -11.92 -0.05
C PHE A 252 -11.71 -11.17 1.10
N VAL A 253 -10.70 -10.34 0.83
CA VAL A 253 -10.10 -9.46 1.85
C VAL A 253 -11.17 -8.58 2.51
N ALA A 254 -12.02 -7.94 1.71
CA ALA A 254 -13.11 -7.11 2.22
C ALA A 254 -14.12 -7.91 3.06
N ALA A 255 -14.52 -9.11 2.60
CA ALA A 255 -15.44 -9.98 3.33
C ALA A 255 -14.83 -10.51 4.64
N TYR A 256 -13.54 -10.84 4.62
CA TYR A 256 -12.80 -11.30 5.78
C TYR A 256 -12.70 -10.21 6.86
N HIS A 257 -12.37 -8.98 6.46
CA HIS A 257 -12.32 -7.84 7.38
C HIS A 257 -13.70 -7.48 7.97
N ARG A 258 -14.76 -7.49 7.16
CA ARG A 258 -16.13 -7.29 7.67
C ARG A 258 -16.51 -8.33 8.72
N GLU A 259 -16.17 -9.59 8.48
CA GLU A 259 -16.40 -10.67 9.44
C GLU A 259 -15.56 -10.50 10.71
N ALA A 260 -14.30 -10.05 10.58
CA ALA A 260 -13.44 -9.75 11.72
C ALA A 260 -14.06 -8.66 12.61
N CYS A 261 -14.54 -7.57 12.01
CA CYS A 261 -15.25 -6.51 12.73
C CYS A 261 -16.53 -7.02 13.40
N ARG A 262 -17.30 -7.87 12.70
CA ARG A 262 -18.54 -8.45 13.25
C ARG A 262 -18.25 -9.31 14.48
N ARG A 263 -17.22 -10.17 14.44
CA ARG A 263 -16.84 -11.02 15.58
C ARG A 263 -16.25 -10.21 16.75
N ALA A 264 -15.47 -9.17 16.45
CA ALA A 264 -14.92 -8.27 17.46
C ALA A 264 -15.97 -7.33 18.07
N GLY A 265 -17.15 -7.18 17.45
CA GLY A 265 -18.20 -6.25 17.90
C GLY A 265 -17.83 -4.77 17.72
N ARG A 266 -16.78 -4.46 16.96
CA ARG A 266 -16.28 -3.10 16.70
C ARG A 266 -15.53 -3.01 15.37
N LYS A 267 -15.30 -1.79 14.89
CA LYS A 267 -14.46 -1.55 13.72
C LYS A 267 -13.00 -1.86 14.06
N LEU A 268 -12.35 -2.66 13.21
CA LEU A 268 -10.91 -2.88 13.23
C LEU A 268 -10.27 -2.06 12.10
N THR A 269 -9.07 -1.52 12.32
CA THR A 269 -8.27 -1.05 11.19
C THR A 269 -7.82 -2.23 10.32
N LEU A 270 -7.60 -1.98 9.04
CA LEU A 270 -7.12 -2.99 8.08
C LEU A 270 -5.86 -2.51 7.38
N SER A 271 -4.83 -3.34 7.39
CA SER A 271 -3.63 -3.14 6.58
C SER A 271 -3.19 -4.44 5.90
N VAL A 272 -2.36 -4.29 4.86
CA VAL A 272 -1.80 -5.38 4.09
C VAL A 272 -0.39 -5.05 3.62
N ASN A 273 0.40 -6.08 3.33
CA ASN A 273 1.75 -5.99 2.74
C ASN A 273 1.75 -5.68 1.23
N SER A 274 1.02 -4.64 0.81
CA SER A 274 0.94 -4.22 -0.60
C SER A 274 1.84 -3.03 -0.92
N GLY A 275 2.97 -3.26 -1.61
CA GLY A 275 3.97 -2.21 -1.92
C GLY A 275 3.60 -1.19 -3.01
N LEU A 276 2.31 -0.95 -3.29
CA LEU A 276 1.69 0.06 -4.19
C LEU A 276 2.20 0.23 -5.64
N GLY A 277 3.41 -0.21 -6.01
CA GLY A 277 4.05 0.14 -7.28
C GLY A 277 3.47 -0.50 -8.55
N ALA A 278 2.43 -1.33 -8.43
CA ALA A 278 1.77 -1.99 -9.56
C ALA A 278 0.25 -1.86 -9.44
N PRO A 279 -0.51 -1.72 -10.55
CA PRO A 279 -1.97 -1.53 -10.50
C PRO A 279 -2.72 -2.58 -9.68
N MET A 280 -2.33 -3.85 -9.79
CA MET A 280 -2.92 -4.95 -9.02
C MET A 280 -2.75 -4.76 -7.51
N ARG A 281 -1.65 -4.11 -7.11
CA ARG A 281 -1.36 -3.79 -5.70
C ARG A 281 -2.19 -2.63 -5.16
N LEU A 282 -2.82 -1.85 -6.03
CA LEU A 282 -3.70 -0.75 -5.67
C LEU A 282 -5.16 -1.20 -5.53
N ALA A 283 -5.59 -2.27 -6.21
CA ALA A 283 -6.98 -2.70 -6.25
C ALA A 283 -7.63 -2.96 -4.87
N VAL A 284 -6.82 -3.25 -3.84
CA VAL A 284 -7.29 -3.47 -2.46
C VAL A 284 -7.47 -2.17 -1.67
N ALA A 285 -6.91 -1.05 -2.15
CA ALA A 285 -6.85 0.23 -1.45
C ALA A 285 -8.19 0.75 -0.90
N PRO A 286 -9.35 0.61 -1.60
CA PRO A 286 -10.63 1.09 -1.10
C PRO A 286 -11.01 0.52 0.28
N TYR A 287 -10.54 -0.68 0.60
CA TYR A 287 -10.86 -1.38 1.85
C TYR A 287 -9.85 -1.12 2.97
N LEU A 288 -8.67 -0.58 2.65
CA LEU A 288 -7.61 -0.41 3.62
C LEU A 288 -7.82 0.82 4.50
N SER A 289 -7.34 0.72 5.74
CA SER A 289 -7.16 1.89 6.61
C SER A 289 -5.81 2.57 6.33
N TYR A 290 -4.77 1.76 6.07
CA TYR A 290 -3.42 2.20 5.70
C TYR A 290 -2.67 1.05 5.01
N PHE A 291 -1.57 1.36 4.31
CA PHE A 291 -0.65 0.36 3.77
C PHE A 291 0.46 0.04 4.78
N CYS A 292 0.83 -1.23 4.93
CA CYS A 292 1.88 -1.67 5.84
C CYS A 292 2.78 -2.65 5.08
N CYS A 293 3.83 -2.17 4.42
CA CYS A 293 4.42 -2.91 3.32
C CYS A 293 5.91 -2.67 3.11
N GLU A 294 6.54 -3.57 2.37
CA GLU A 294 7.87 -3.37 1.81
C GLU A 294 7.82 -2.43 0.61
N ILE A 295 8.76 -1.50 0.57
CA ILE A 295 9.06 -0.62 -0.56
C ILE A 295 10.55 -0.79 -0.88
N PRO A 296 10.92 -1.12 -2.14
CA PRO A 296 12.32 -1.13 -2.54
C PRO A 296 12.98 0.24 -2.32
N HIS A 297 14.02 0.27 -1.50
CA HIS A 297 14.85 1.46 -1.30
C HIS A 297 16.10 1.43 -2.18
N ASN A 298 16.32 0.33 -2.91
CA ASN A 298 17.43 0.10 -3.83
C ASN A 298 18.78 0.36 -3.15
N ALA A 299 18.99 -0.25 -1.99
CA ALA A 299 20.18 -0.03 -1.15
C ALA A 299 21.48 -0.30 -1.91
N ALA A 300 21.46 -1.20 -2.89
CA ALA A 300 22.60 -1.53 -3.75
C ALA A 300 23.11 -0.34 -4.57
N ASP A 301 22.29 0.69 -4.81
CA ASP A 301 22.71 1.92 -5.50
C ASP A 301 23.60 2.79 -4.61
N LEU A 302 23.70 2.49 -3.30
CA LEU A 302 24.46 3.24 -2.29
C LEU A 302 24.21 4.75 -2.34
N SER A 303 22.97 5.13 -2.66
CA SER A 303 22.55 6.52 -2.85
C SER A 303 21.22 6.79 -2.15
N PHE A 304 20.82 8.06 -2.14
CA PHE A 304 19.54 8.46 -1.55
C PHE A 304 18.36 7.78 -2.29
N PRO A 305 17.41 7.16 -1.58
CA PRO A 305 16.34 6.39 -2.21
C PRO A 305 15.36 7.32 -2.94
N ARG A 306 15.09 7.04 -4.22
CA ARG A 306 14.16 7.86 -5.03
C ARG A 306 12.84 7.15 -5.31
N HIS A 307 12.88 5.82 -5.40
CA HIS A 307 11.69 4.98 -5.63
C HIS A 307 10.55 5.23 -4.62
N PRO A 308 10.80 5.39 -3.30
CA PRO A 308 9.71 5.63 -2.35
C PRO A 308 8.90 6.90 -2.60
N ILE A 309 9.46 7.92 -3.27
CA ILE A 309 8.80 9.22 -3.49
C ILE A 309 7.46 9.06 -4.22
N TYR A 310 7.44 8.34 -5.34
CA TYR A 310 6.20 8.18 -6.09
C TYR A 310 5.22 7.22 -5.41
N ILE A 311 5.71 6.26 -4.62
CA ILE A 311 4.87 5.36 -3.83
C ILE A 311 4.09 6.15 -2.78
N TYR A 312 4.79 7.02 -2.04
CA TYR A 312 4.19 7.92 -1.07
C TYR A 312 3.16 8.85 -1.72
N LYS A 313 3.48 9.45 -2.87
CA LYS A 313 2.52 10.30 -3.59
C LYS A 313 1.31 9.55 -4.14
N LEU A 314 1.46 8.28 -4.54
CA LEU A 314 0.31 7.43 -4.87
C LEU A 314 -0.56 7.13 -3.64
N ALA A 315 0.05 6.95 -2.48
CA ALA A 315 -0.67 6.70 -1.23
C ALA A 315 -1.43 7.94 -0.76
N ASP A 316 -0.84 9.13 -0.86
CA ASP A 316 -1.51 10.42 -0.65
C ASP A 316 -2.74 10.57 -1.56
N ALA A 317 -2.59 10.23 -2.84
CA ALA A 317 -3.70 10.28 -3.81
C ALA A 317 -4.86 9.34 -3.44
N LEU A 318 -4.59 8.25 -2.74
CA LEU A 318 -5.59 7.30 -2.23
C LEU A 318 -6.14 7.71 -0.84
N GLY A 319 -5.57 8.75 -0.22
CA GLY A 319 -5.86 9.13 1.16
C GLY A 319 -5.48 8.04 2.16
N LYS A 320 -4.38 7.31 1.93
CA LYS A 320 -3.94 6.20 2.77
C LYS A 320 -2.52 6.43 3.29
N PRO A 321 -2.30 6.42 4.62
CA PRO A 321 -0.95 6.40 5.17
C PRO A 321 -0.19 5.14 4.75
N VAL A 322 1.14 5.21 4.80
CA VAL A 322 2.04 4.09 4.53
C VAL A 322 2.95 3.91 5.74
N ALA A 323 2.91 2.74 6.34
CA ALA A 323 3.98 2.23 7.18
C ALA A 323 4.90 1.38 6.29
N ALA A 324 6.05 1.93 5.92
CA ALA A 324 6.99 1.34 4.99
C ALA A 324 8.13 0.62 5.73
N THR A 325 8.59 -0.50 5.17
CA THR A 325 9.93 -1.03 5.44
C THR A 325 10.66 -1.24 4.13
N ALA A 326 11.99 -1.38 4.14
CA ALA A 326 12.74 -1.71 2.94
C ALA A 326 12.52 -3.19 2.53
N SER A 327 12.89 -3.56 1.30
CA SER A 327 12.78 -4.95 0.86
C SER A 327 13.74 -5.87 1.64
N GLY A 328 13.43 -7.18 1.68
CA GLY A 328 14.33 -8.16 2.27
C GLY A 328 15.76 -8.15 1.70
N GLN A 329 15.93 -7.79 0.41
CA GLN A 329 17.25 -7.65 -0.21
C GLN A 329 17.97 -6.38 0.26
N ASP A 330 17.25 -5.27 0.40
CA ASP A 330 17.81 -4.02 0.93
C ASP A 330 18.31 -4.23 2.36
N TRP A 331 17.49 -4.87 3.22
CA TRP A 331 17.88 -5.18 4.59
C TRP A 331 19.05 -6.16 4.67
N ALA A 332 19.11 -7.16 3.78
CA ALA A 332 20.24 -8.07 3.73
C ALA A 332 21.56 -7.34 3.43
N LEU A 333 21.53 -6.33 2.55
CA LEU A 333 22.69 -5.47 2.27
C LEU A 333 23.06 -4.61 3.49
N ILE A 334 22.07 -3.96 4.12
CA ILE A 334 22.31 -3.17 5.34
C ILE A 334 22.94 -4.03 6.43
N ASN A 335 22.44 -5.25 6.63
CA ASN A 335 22.98 -6.19 7.61
C ASN A 335 24.42 -6.60 7.30
N ALA A 336 24.76 -6.79 6.03
CA ALA A 336 26.11 -7.18 5.61
C ALA A 336 27.12 -6.03 5.69
N GLU A 337 26.71 -4.80 5.41
CA GLU A 337 27.62 -3.66 5.22
C GLU A 337 27.54 -2.58 6.31
N ASN A 338 26.61 -2.71 7.26
CA ASN A 338 26.39 -1.76 8.36
C ASN A 338 26.20 -0.31 7.88
N ARG A 339 25.38 -0.10 6.84
CA ARG A 339 25.15 1.22 6.22
C ARG A 339 24.06 2.02 6.96
N THR A 340 24.28 2.33 8.23
CA THR A 340 23.26 2.97 9.09
C THR A 340 22.80 4.34 8.58
N ALA A 341 23.68 5.10 7.93
CA ALA A 341 23.35 6.37 7.32
C ALA A 341 22.29 6.26 6.21
N LEU A 342 22.27 5.18 5.43
CA LEU A 342 21.23 4.95 4.42
C LEU A 342 19.88 4.78 5.11
N VAL A 343 19.78 3.92 6.12
CA VAL A 343 18.54 3.70 6.87
C VAL A 343 18.01 4.97 7.53
N ARG A 344 18.90 5.83 8.05
CA ARG A 344 18.50 7.16 8.54
C ARG A 344 17.90 8.03 7.43
N SER A 345 18.50 8.03 6.24
CA SER A 345 17.96 8.77 5.09
C SER A 345 16.60 8.25 4.63
N TRP A 346 16.38 6.93 4.70
CA TRP A 346 15.09 6.29 4.38
C TRP A 346 14.02 6.69 5.37
N THR A 347 14.38 6.70 6.65
CA THR A 347 13.52 7.15 7.75
C THR A 347 13.13 8.61 7.56
N ALA A 348 14.11 9.49 7.36
CA ALA A 348 13.88 10.92 7.17
C ALA A 348 13.03 11.22 5.93
N LEU A 349 13.30 10.54 4.79
CA LEU A 349 12.49 10.68 3.58
C LEU A 349 11.02 10.35 3.84
N SER A 350 10.75 9.24 4.53
CA SER A 350 9.39 8.76 4.75
C SER A 350 8.58 9.78 5.56
N TYR A 351 9.13 10.28 6.66
CA TYR A 351 8.47 11.33 7.47
C TYR A 351 8.37 12.66 6.74
N ALA A 352 9.37 13.06 5.97
CA ALA A 352 9.31 14.28 5.14
C ALA A 352 8.20 14.21 4.07
N MET A 353 7.89 13.01 3.60
CA MET A 353 6.79 12.74 2.67
C MET A 353 5.45 12.51 3.37
N GLY A 354 5.35 12.66 4.69
CA GLY A 354 4.10 12.48 5.44
C GLY A 354 3.74 11.02 5.73
N HIS A 355 4.68 10.09 5.63
CA HIS A 355 4.48 8.66 5.91
C HIS A 355 5.45 8.16 6.99
N ASN A 356 5.36 6.88 7.32
CA ASN A 356 6.11 6.29 8.44
C ASN A 356 7.06 5.24 7.89
N PHE A 357 8.35 5.34 8.22
CA PHE A 357 9.26 4.21 8.07
C PHE A 357 9.24 3.38 9.35
N MET A 358 9.16 2.05 9.25
CA MET A 358 9.14 1.19 10.42
C MET A 358 10.49 1.22 11.12
N ALA A 359 10.48 1.28 12.44
CA ALA A 359 11.70 1.25 13.25
C ALA A 359 12.51 0.00 12.89
N PRO A 360 13.84 0.11 12.64
CA PRO A 360 14.69 -0.95 12.12
C PRO A 360 15.07 -1.98 13.20
N GLN A 361 14.06 -2.53 13.87
CA GLN A 361 14.14 -3.57 14.87
C GLN A 361 13.63 -4.87 14.23
N ARG A 362 14.46 -5.91 14.21
CA ARG A 362 14.14 -7.24 13.68
C ARG A 362 13.60 -7.25 12.23
N GLN A 363 14.20 -6.49 11.33
CA GLN A 363 13.76 -6.40 9.94
C GLN A 363 14.03 -7.70 9.19
N TRP A 364 13.09 -8.11 8.33
CA TRP A 364 13.23 -9.34 7.54
C TRP A 364 14.28 -9.15 6.46
N CYS A 365 15.20 -10.10 6.34
CA CYS A 365 16.23 -10.14 5.31
C CYS A 365 16.09 -11.42 4.49
N TYR A 366 16.38 -11.34 3.21
CA TYR A 366 16.40 -12.51 2.34
C TYR A 366 17.44 -12.39 1.24
N THR A 367 18.26 -13.42 1.10
CA THR A 367 19.01 -13.71 -0.12
C THR A 367 18.86 -15.19 -0.49
N PRO A 368 18.99 -15.57 -1.77
CA PRO A 368 18.97 -16.98 -2.16
C PRO A 368 19.98 -17.85 -1.41
N GLU A 369 21.15 -17.28 -1.06
CA GLU A 369 22.26 -18.00 -0.43
C GLU A 369 22.04 -18.23 1.06
N LYS A 370 21.47 -17.25 1.77
CA LYS A 370 21.25 -17.31 3.23
C LYS A 370 19.84 -17.72 3.62
N GLY A 371 18.90 -17.69 2.69
CA GLY A 371 17.48 -17.78 3.00
C GLY A 371 17.03 -16.61 3.89
N THR A 372 15.98 -16.87 4.68
CA THR A 372 15.45 -15.90 5.64
C THR A 372 16.42 -15.69 6.81
N HIS A 373 16.74 -14.43 7.09
CA HIS A 373 17.51 -14.00 8.26
C HIS A 373 17.01 -12.62 8.72
N TRP A 374 17.61 -12.02 9.75
CA TRP A 374 17.10 -10.78 10.36
C TRP A 374 18.20 -9.75 10.58
N TYR A 375 17.80 -8.48 10.48
CA TYR A 375 18.61 -7.32 10.84
C TYR A 375 18.03 -6.65 12.09
N ASP A 376 18.85 -6.56 13.14
CA ASP A 376 18.56 -5.78 14.34
C ASP A 376 19.45 -4.54 14.35
N GLY A 377 18.84 -3.38 14.09
CA GLY A 377 19.55 -2.11 13.99
C GLY A 377 20.04 -1.57 15.34
N PRO A 378 21.22 -0.92 15.41
CA PRO A 378 21.69 -0.31 16.65
C PRO A 378 20.73 0.79 17.13
N THR A 379 20.27 0.71 18.38
CA THR A 379 19.31 1.66 18.96
C THR A 379 19.83 3.10 18.91
N ASP A 380 21.10 3.31 19.26
CA ASP A 380 21.77 4.61 19.29
C ASP A 380 21.87 5.27 17.91
N GLU A 381 21.96 4.48 16.84
CA GLU A 381 22.01 4.98 15.46
C GLU A 381 20.65 5.45 14.92
N TYR A 382 19.54 5.04 15.53
CA TYR A 382 18.20 5.20 14.96
C TYR A 382 17.18 5.86 15.90
N ALA A 383 17.13 5.46 17.18
CA ALA A 383 16.06 5.83 18.09
C ALA A 383 15.88 7.36 18.22
N TYR A 384 16.97 8.12 18.16
CA TYR A 384 16.91 9.58 18.23
C TYR A 384 16.12 10.21 17.06
N VAL A 385 16.13 9.61 15.87
CA VAL A 385 15.35 10.09 14.72
C VAL A 385 13.85 9.91 14.97
N TYR A 386 13.46 8.77 15.54
CA TYR A 386 12.07 8.47 15.88
C TYR A 386 11.58 9.30 17.07
N ARG A 387 12.43 9.48 18.10
CA ARG A 387 12.11 10.38 19.21
C ARG A 387 11.94 11.82 18.77
N PHE A 388 12.81 12.32 17.88
CA PHE A 388 12.65 13.65 17.30
C PHE A 388 11.26 13.81 16.66
N VAL A 389 10.80 12.83 15.88
CA VAL A 389 9.44 12.85 15.30
C VAL A 389 8.36 12.91 16.39
N ARG A 390 8.47 12.07 17.43
CA ARG A 390 7.50 12.05 18.55
C ARG A 390 7.47 13.36 19.34
N GLU A 391 8.64 13.89 19.69
CA GLU A 391 8.81 15.11 20.48
C GLU A 391 8.36 16.36 19.73
N HIS A 392 8.35 16.30 18.40
CA HIS A 392 7.93 17.39 17.53
C HIS A 392 6.62 17.09 16.78
N ALA A 393 5.76 16.20 17.30
CA ALA A 393 4.52 15.79 16.66
C ALA A 393 3.64 16.96 16.16
N THR A 394 3.64 18.10 16.86
CA THR A 394 2.89 19.31 16.46
C THR A 394 3.36 19.95 15.16
N LEU A 395 4.52 19.56 14.63
CA LEU A 395 5.03 20.00 13.33
C LEU A 395 4.63 19.06 12.19
N LEU A 396 4.16 17.86 12.51
CA LEU A 396 3.81 16.83 11.52
C LEU A 396 2.29 16.60 11.49
N ASP A 397 1.68 16.43 12.65
CA ASP A 397 0.26 16.11 12.76
C ASP A 397 -0.61 17.34 12.49
N GLY A 398 -1.66 17.17 11.68
CA GLY A 398 -2.56 18.26 11.30
C GLY A 398 -2.16 18.99 10.02
N TYR A 399 -1.03 18.60 9.42
CA TYR A 399 -0.48 19.23 8.23
C TYR A 399 -0.51 18.27 7.05
N GLU A 400 -0.77 18.81 5.86
CA GLU A 400 -0.70 18.09 4.59
C GLU A 400 0.25 18.84 3.66
N ALA A 401 0.90 18.12 2.74
CA ALA A 401 1.83 18.74 1.80
C ALA A 401 1.11 19.74 0.88
N ALA A 402 1.64 20.95 0.76
CA ALA A 402 1.16 21.90 -0.25
C ALA A 402 1.63 21.46 -1.64
N ALA A 403 0.76 21.55 -2.64
CA ALA A 403 1.07 21.23 -4.03
C ALA A 403 0.43 22.24 -5.00
N SER A 404 1.21 22.74 -5.95
CA SER A 404 0.72 23.59 -7.03
C SER A 404 0.50 22.82 -8.34
N VAL A 405 1.08 21.63 -8.45
CA VAL A 405 1.05 20.78 -9.64
C VAL A 405 0.45 19.42 -9.31
N ALA A 406 -0.29 18.84 -10.26
CA ALA A 406 -0.73 17.45 -10.18
C ALA A 406 -0.07 16.60 -11.27
N VAL A 407 0.21 15.33 -10.96
CA VAL A 407 0.60 14.30 -11.92
C VAL A 407 -0.53 13.29 -12.05
N VAL A 408 -1.01 13.04 -13.27
CA VAL A 408 -2.10 12.09 -13.50
C VAL A 408 -1.59 10.65 -13.55
N TYR A 409 -2.08 9.82 -12.64
CA TYR A 409 -1.92 8.37 -12.69
C TYR A 409 -3.14 7.73 -13.36
N GLY A 410 -2.98 7.12 -14.53
CA GLY A 410 -4.04 6.34 -15.18
C GLY A 410 -3.97 4.86 -14.81
N SER A 411 -4.97 4.33 -14.08
CA SER A 411 -5.02 2.93 -13.65
C SER A 411 -5.02 1.96 -14.84
N GLU A 412 -5.92 2.17 -15.82
CA GLU A 412 -6.00 1.34 -17.02
C GLU A 412 -4.71 1.39 -17.86
N ALA A 413 -4.16 2.60 -18.04
CA ALA A 413 -2.91 2.79 -18.79
C ALA A 413 -1.75 2.00 -18.14
N ASN A 414 -1.62 2.08 -16.81
CA ASN A 414 -0.58 1.38 -16.08
C ASN A 414 -0.77 -0.15 -16.10
N ARG A 415 -2.00 -0.66 -16.14
CA ARG A 415 -2.26 -2.10 -16.37
C ARG A 415 -1.70 -2.60 -17.70
N LYS A 416 -1.66 -1.71 -18.71
CA LYS A 416 -1.10 -1.98 -20.03
C LYS A 416 0.39 -1.60 -20.13
N GLY A 417 1.05 -1.27 -19.01
CA GLY A 417 2.46 -0.88 -18.97
C GLY A 417 2.75 0.51 -19.56
N LYS A 418 1.74 1.39 -19.65
CA LYS A 418 1.85 2.76 -20.17
C LYS A 418 1.66 3.80 -19.06
N GLY A 419 1.95 5.07 -19.35
CA GLY A 419 1.65 6.17 -18.41
C GLY A 419 2.45 6.11 -17.12
N ARG A 420 3.73 5.74 -17.20
CA ARG A 420 4.62 5.65 -16.02
C ARG A 420 4.86 7.04 -15.43
N ILE A 421 4.58 7.20 -14.13
CA ILE A 421 4.73 8.48 -13.42
C ILE A 421 5.96 8.56 -12.51
N GLU A 422 6.62 7.44 -12.21
CA GLU A 422 7.76 7.41 -11.29
C GLU A 422 8.89 8.38 -11.69
N PRO A 423 9.37 8.40 -12.96
CA PRO A 423 10.39 9.37 -13.37
C PRO A 423 9.94 10.83 -13.23
N ILE A 424 8.65 11.09 -13.47
CA ILE A 424 8.03 12.43 -13.33
C ILE A 424 8.12 12.89 -11.88
N CYS A 425 7.66 12.04 -10.96
CA CYS A 425 7.65 12.32 -9.53
C CYS A 425 9.07 12.56 -8.99
N ILE A 426 10.05 11.77 -9.44
CA ILE A 426 11.45 11.92 -9.05
C ILE A 426 12.01 13.26 -9.55
N GLU A 427 11.78 13.62 -10.82
CA GLU A 427 12.30 14.88 -11.37
C GLU A 427 11.68 16.10 -10.68
N LEU A 428 10.37 16.09 -10.40
CA LEU A 428 9.71 17.15 -9.65
C LEU A 428 10.28 17.31 -8.25
N ALA A 429 10.49 16.20 -7.52
CA ALA A 429 11.08 16.22 -6.19
C ALA A 429 12.52 16.76 -6.21
N GLN A 430 13.34 16.36 -7.19
CA GLN A 430 14.72 16.86 -7.32
C GLN A 430 14.79 18.36 -7.63
N ARG A 431 13.77 18.90 -8.30
CA ARG A 431 13.64 20.34 -8.59
C ARG A 431 12.95 21.12 -7.48
N ASN A 432 12.61 20.48 -6.35
CA ASN A 432 11.84 21.06 -5.25
C ASN A 432 10.49 21.65 -5.69
N VAL A 433 9.87 21.06 -6.71
CA VAL A 433 8.51 21.45 -7.14
C VAL A 433 7.52 20.63 -6.32
N PRO A 434 6.68 21.23 -5.46
CA PRO A 434 5.69 20.48 -4.69
C PRO A 434 4.54 20.02 -5.59
N PHE A 435 4.22 18.73 -5.51
CA PHE A 435 3.21 18.11 -6.37
C PHE A 435 2.36 17.08 -5.63
N ASP A 436 1.18 16.86 -6.18
CA ASP A 436 0.30 15.74 -5.84
C ASP A 436 0.24 14.75 -7.00
N VAL A 437 -0.18 13.53 -6.70
CA VAL A 437 -0.69 12.60 -7.72
C VAL A 437 -2.21 12.64 -7.67
N VAL A 438 -2.86 12.62 -8.84
CA VAL A 438 -4.30 12.44 -8.96
C VAL A 438 -4.59 11.18 -9.75
N ILE A 439 -5.52 10.35 -9.28
CA ILE A 439 -5.79 9.03 -9.85
C ILE A 439 -6.98 9.11 -10.80
N ALA A 440 -6.75 8.72 -12.04
CA ALA A 440 -7.78 8.35 -12.99
C ALA A 440 -8.00 6.83 -12.90
N GLY A 441 -8.92 6.42 -12.02
CA GLY A 441 -9.20 5.03 -11.72
C GLY A 441 -10.12 4.37 -12.76
N ASP A 442 -10.02 3.04 -12.77
CA ASP A 442 -10.83 2.12 -13.55
C ASP A 442 -11.70 1.26 -12.61
N ASP A 443 -12.17 0.11 -13.07
CA ASP A 443 -12.97 -0.81 -12.28
C ASP A 443 -12.19 -1.48 -11.11
N TRP A 444 -10.87 -1.32 -11.04
CA TRP A 444 -10.06 -1.73 -9.89
C TRP A 444 -9.96 -0.64 -8.82
N LEU A 445 -10.23 0.61 -9.18
CA LEU A 445 -10.23 1.78 -8.30
C LEU A 445 -11.47 2.65 -8.57
N PRO A 446 -12.70 2.10 -8.40
CA PRO A 446 -13.93 2.76 -8.86
C PRO A 446 -14.20 4.10 -8.16
N ASP A 447 -13.73 4.25 -6.91
CA ASP A 447 -13.90 5.45 -6.11
C ASP A 447 -12.88 6.57 -6.46
N GLN A 448 -11.92 6.28 -7.32
CA GLN A 448 -10.87 7.21 -7.72
C GLN A 448 -11.13 7.66 -9.15
N ARG A 449 -11.71 8.84 -9.33
CA ARG A 449 -12.06 9.37 -10.65
C ARG A 449 -11.58 10.80 -10.77
N LEU A 450 -11.08 11.18 -11.94
CA LEU A 450 -10.83 12.59 -12.21
C LEU A 450 -12.14 13.37 -12.20
N SER A 451 -12.15 14.50 -11.50
CA SER A 451 -13.23 15.47 -11.54
C SER A 451 -12.66 16.88 -11.72
N ARG A 452 -13.48 17.78 -12.25
CA ARG A 452 -13.07 19.18 -12.47
C ARG A 452 -12.69 19.85 -11.15
N GLU A 453 -13.39 19.53 -10.07
CA GLU A 453 -13.13 20.04 -8.72
C GLU A 453 -11.73 19.64 -8.24
N ILE A 454 -11.33 18.38 -8.47
CA ILE A 454 -10.02 17.87 -8.08
C ILE A 454 -8.92 18.56 -8.89
N VAL A 455 -9.05 18.62 -10.22
CA VAL A 455 -7.94 19.05 -11.07
C VAL A 455 -7.83 20.58 -11.23
N ALA A 456 -8.93 21.33 -11.05
CA ALA A 456 -8.92 22.79 -11.23
C ALA A 456 -8.12 23.56 -10.16
N ARG A 457 -7.86 22.94 -8.99
CA ARG A 457 -7.09 23.55 -7.90
C ARG A 457 -5.61 23.71 -8.22
N TYR A 458 -5.11 22.96 -9.21
CA TYR A 458 -3.71 23.01 -9.61
C TYR A 458 -3.47 24.09 -10.67
N GLU A 459 -2.25 24.62 -10.64
CA GLU A 459 -1.75 25.57 -11.63
C GLU A 459 -1.43 24.85 -12.94
N ALA A 460 -0.87 23.63 -12.84
CA ALA A 460 -0.61 22.74 -13.95
C ALA A 460 -0.97 21.29 -13.61
N VAL A 461 -1.41 20.54 -14.63
CA VAL A 461 -1.73 19.12 -14.55
C VAL A 461 -0.87 18.37 -15.57
N ILE A 462 0.07 17.57 -15.09
CA ILE A 462 1.01 16.81 -15.91
C ILE A 462 0.36 15.49 -16.30
N VAL A 463 0.34 15.20 -17.60
CA VAL A 463 -0.06 13.90 -18.14
C VAL A 463 1.16 13.11 -18.62
N PRO A 464 1.35 11.85 -18.17
CA PRO A 464 2.45 11.03 -18.65
C PRO A 464 2.22 10.59 -20.09
N ASP A 465 3.30 10.33 -20.81
CA ASP A 465 3.22 9.80 -22.18
C ASP A 465 2.49 8.45 -22.19
N GLY A 466 1.59 8.26 -23.17
CA GLY A 466 0.80 7.03 -23.32
C GLY A 466 -0.32 6.86 -22.29
N LEU A 467 -0.71 7.93 -21.59
CA LEU A 467 -1.94 7.95 -20.80
C LEU A 467 -3.15 7.56 -21.67
N VAL A 468 -3.99 6.70 -21.11
CA VAL A 468 -5.26 6.28 -21.72
C VAL A 468 -6.33 6.41 -20.63
N LEU A 469 -7.40 7.11 -20.97
CA LEU A 469 -8.54 7.38 -20.11
C LEU A 469 -9.83 7.00 -20.83
N ASP A 470 -10.88 6.70 -20.07
CA ASP A 470 -12.23 6.72 -20.62
C ASP A 470 -12.65 8.14 -21.03
N SER A 471 -13.71 8.22 -21.85
CA SER A 471 -14.18 9.48 -22.43
C SER A 471 -14.60 10.51 -21.38
N ALA A 472 -15.13 10.09 -20.23
CA ALA A 472 -15.58 11.01 -19.20
C ALA A 472 -14.38 11.66 -18.49
N GLN A 473 -13.34 10.89 -18.16
CA GLN A 473 -12.13 11.43 -17.54
C GLN A 473 -11.27 12.23 -18.53
N GLN A 474 -11.25 11.84 -19.81
CA GLN A 474 -10.60 12.61 -20.86
C GLN A 474 -11.22 14.01 -20.99
N ALA A 475 -12.56 14.10 -21.00
CA ALA A 475 -13.27 15.38 -21.08
C ALA A 475 -12.94 16.33 -19.90
N VAL A 476 -12.65 15.79 -18.71
CA VAL A 476 -12.19 16.58 -17.55
C VAL A 476 -10.85 17.25 -17.83
N LEU A 477 -9.90 16.53 -18.44
CA LEU A 477 -8.60 17.08 -18.81
C LEU A 477 -8.71 18.06 -19.98
N ASP A 478 -9.49 17.73 -21.01
CA ASP A 478 -9.68 18.60 -22.18
C ASP A 478 -10.24 19.98 -21.77
N ALA A 479 -11.15 20.00 -20.78
CA ALA A 479 -11.75 21.23 -20.26
C ALA A 479 -10.76 22.15 -19.50
N LEU A 480 -9.56 21.67 -19.15
CA LEU A 480 -8.52 22.48 -18.51
C LEU A 480 -7.65 23.26 -19.50
N GLY A 481 -7.69 22.92 -20.80
CA GLY A 481 -6.93 23.61 -21.84
C GLY A 481 -5.43 23.68 -21.54
N GLU A 482 -4.87 24.89 -21.55
CA GLU A 482 -3.42 25.13 -21.41
C GLU A 482 -2.82 24.73 -20.06
N LYS A 483 -3.66 24.45 -19.04
CA LYS A 483 -3.17 23.90 -17.76
C LYS A 483 -2.67 22.46 -17.87
N VAL A 484 -3.11 21.72 -18.88
CA VAL A 484 -2.64 20.35 -19.11
C VAL A 484 -1.31 20.40 -19.84
N VAL A 485 -0.28 19.80 -19.23
CA VAL A 485 1.06 19.74 -19.80
C VAL A 485 1.44 18.28 -20.05
N SER A 486 1.71 17.94 -21.30
CA SER A 486 2.29 16.64 -21.64
C SER A 486 3.69 16.56 -21.05
N TRP A 487 4.07 15.42 -20.46
CA TRP A 487 5.41 15.23 -19.91
C TRP A 487 6.52 15.37 -20.97
N SER A 488 6.22 15.04 -22.22
CA SER A 488 7.10 15.28 -23.36
C SER A 488 7.38 16.77 -23.62
N ASP A 489 6.54 17.69 -23.12
CA ASP A 489 6.70 19.15 -23.17
C ASP A 489 7.00 19.75 -21.78
N ARG A 490 7.68 19.00 -20.91
CA ARG A 490 7.96 19.44 -19.52
C ARG A 490 8.85 20.68 -19.40
N ASP A 491 9.63 21.03 -20.42
CA ASP A 491 10.44 22.25 -20.35
C ASP A 491 9.56 23.49 -20.27
N ARG A 492 8.42 23.49 -20.97
CA ARG A 492 7.39 24.52 -20.84
C ARG A 492 6.89 24.64 -19.40
N LEU A 493 6.65 23.52 -18.72
CA LEU A 493 6.22 23.50 -17.31
C LEU A 493 7.23 24.25 -16.43
N PHE A 494 8.52 23.94 -16.56
CA PHE A 494 9.55 24.53 -15.70
C PHE A 494 9.87 25.99 -16.00
N THR A 495 9.52 26.50 -17.18
CA THR A 495 9.56 27.96 -17.44
C THR A 495 8.43 28.72 -16.74
N GLN A 496 7.33 28.05 -16.42
CA GLN A 496 6.12 28.66 -15.87
C GLN A 496 6.00 28.50 -14.35
N LEU A 497 6.63 27.47 -13.79
CA LEU A 497 6.63 27.22 -12.35
C LEU A 497 7.87 27.84 -11.68
N SER A 498 7.64 28.73 -10.71
CA SER A 498 8.68 29.09 -9.75
C SER A 498 8.74 28.04 -8.64
N SER A 499 9.92 27.48 -8.37
CA SER A 499 10.11 26.71 -7.13
C SER A 499 9.83 27.63 -5.94
N PRO A 500 8.93 27.25 -5.01
CA PRO A 500 8.68 28.03 -3.81
C PRO A 500 9.89 28.04 -2.86
N ILE A 501 10.85 27.14 -3.08
CA ILE A 501 12.08 27.01 -2.29
C ILE A 501 13.27 27.20 -3.22
N GLN A 502 14.02 28.27 -3.03
CA GLN A 502 15.35 28.43 -3.61
C GLN A 502 16.39 28.04 -2.56
N ILE A 503 17.11 26.94 -2.82
CA ILE A 503 18.26 26.57 -2.00
C ILE A 503 19.42 27.45 -2.48
N VAL A 504 19.73 28.49 -1.72
CA VAL A 504 20.92 29.31 -1.92
C VAL A 504 22.04 28.66 -1.10
N GLY A 505 22.96 28.00 -1.80
CA GLY A 505 24.17 27.40 -1.22
C GLY A 505 25.37 28.28 -1.43
#